data_AF-A0A9D8MVE9-F1
#
_entry.id   AF-A0A9D8MVE9-F1
#
_cell.length_a   1.000
_cell.length_b   1.000
_cell.length_c   1.000
_cell.angle_alpha   90.00
_cell.angle_beta   90.00
_cell.angle_gamma   90.00
#
_symmetry.space_group_name_H-M   'P 1'
#
loop_
_entity.id
_entity.type
_entity.pdbx_description
1 polymer ?
#
loop_
_entity_poly.entity_id
_entity_poly.type
_entity_poly.pdbx_seq_one_letter_code
_entity_poly.pdbx_strand_id
1 'polypeptide(L)' 'ISDYRIAPWSISNLSLTRSFELSTVGKRTQRPELTLTLSCNNIFDQPYQIVQGYPMPGRSLLAGIDYRF' A
#
# COMPACT_ATOMS: atom_id res chain seq x y z
N ILE A 1 -29.96 -12.73 -24.85
CA ILE A 1 -28.57 -12.37 -24.51
C ILE A 1 -28.66 -11.74 -23.13
N SER A 2 -28.33 -12.49 -22.07
CA SER A 2 -28.48 -12.01 -20.69
C SER A 2 -27.47 -10.88 -20.46
N ASP A 3 -27.94 -9.70 -20.07
CA ASP A 3 -27.11 -8.52 -19.78
C ASP A 3 -26.02 -8.87 -18.74
N TYR A 4 -24.78 -9.01 -19.19
CA TYR A 4 -23.62 -9.41 -18.38
C TYR A 4 -23.05 -8.18 -17.66
N ARG A 5 -23.70 -7.73 -16.58
CA ARG A 5 -23.28 -6.51 -15.86
C ARG A 5 -22.47 -6.85 -14.62
N ILE A 6 -21.26 -6.33 -14.57
CA ILE A 6 -20.41 -6.36 -13.38
C ILE A 6 -21.07 -5.46 -12.33
N ALA A 7 -21.26 -5.97 -11.12
CA ALA A 7 -21.81 -5.20 -10.02
C ALA A 7 -20.88 -4.03 -9.66
N PRO A 8 -21.41 -2.83 -9.34
CA PRO A 8 -20.57 -1.73 -8.90
C PRO A 8 -19.86 -2.11 -7.60
N TRP A 9 -18.56 -1.85 -7.54
CA TRP A 9 -17.71 -2.12 -6.39
C TRP A 9 -16.93 -0.87 -5.99
N SER A 10 -16.46 -0.85 -4.74
CA SER A 10 -15.60 0.20 -4.20
C SER A 10 -14.45 -0.46 -3.46
N ILE A 11 -13.27 0.14 -3.51
CA ILE A 11 -12.09 -0.38 -2.81
C ILE A 11 -11.52 0.76 -1.98
N SER A 12 -11.27 0.45 -0.70
CA SER A 12 -10.62 1.37 0.22
C SER A 12 -9.19 0.90 0.46
N ASN A 13 -8.24 1.77 0.14
CA ASN A 13 -6.81 1.56 0.37
C ASN A 13 -6.33 2.54 1.44
N LEU A 14 -5.47 2.07 2.33
CA LEU A 14 -4.83 2.87 3.37
C LEU A 14 -3.33 2.76 3.20
N SER A 15 -2.64 3.90 3.17
CA SER A 15 -1.19 3.95 3.21
C SER A 15 -0.73 4.86 4.34
N LEU A 16 0.30 4.42 5.05
CA LEU A 16 0.94 5.14 6.13
C LEU A 16 2.44 5.12 5.87
N THR A 17 2.99 6.30 5.67
CA THR A 17 4.43 6.49 5.47
C THR A 17 4.98 7.37 6.57
N ARG A 18 6.07 6.92 7.18
CA ARG A 18 6.77 7.65 8.24
C ARG A 18 8.26 7.68 7.96
N SER A 19 8.79 8.88 7.77
CA SER A 19 10.23 9.12 7.64
C SER A 19 10.82 9.58 8.97
N PHE A 20 11.99 9.05 9.31
CA PHE A 20 12.78 9.39 10.49
C PHE A 20 14.15 9.86 10.03
N GLU A 21 14.53 11.07 10.45
CA GLU A 21 15.91 11.53 10.32
C GLU A 21 16.71 10.98 11.51
N LEU A 22 17.70 10.13 11.23
CA LEU A 22 18.60 9.64 12.26
C LEU A 22 19.64 10.73 12.56
N SER A 23 19.52 11.37 13.72
CA SER A 23 20.54 12.28 14.22
C SER A 23 21.82 11.51 14.52
N THR A 24 22.83 11.69 13.67
CA THR A 24 24.15 11.09 13.87
C THR A 24 24.86 11.81 15.01
N VAL A 25 25.25 11.06 16.06
CA VAL A 25 26.20 11.52 17.08
C VAL A 25 27.60 11.49 16.46
N GLY A 26 28.09 12.67 16.05
CA GLY A 26 29.43 12.84 15.52
C GLY A 26 29.45 13.52 14.14
N LYS A 27 30.54 14.25 13.88
CA LYS A 27 30.80 15.14 12.74
C LYS A 27 30.68 14.46 11.36
N ARG A 28 29.47 14.09 10.93
CA ARG A 28 29.15 13.60 9.57
C ARG A 28 28.07 14.49 8.96
N THR A 29 28.39 15.04 7.78
CA THR A 29 27.62 16.07 7.07
C THR A 29 26.33 15.53 6.42
N GLN A 30 26.12 14.20 6.40
CA GLN A 30 24.91 13.54 5.89
C GLN A 30 24.16 12.87 7.04
N ARG A 31 22.88 13.22 7.22
CA ARG A 31 21.98 12.59 8.18
C ARG A 31 21.29 11.42 7.49
N PRO A 32 21.44 10.18 7.98
CA PRO A 32 20.72 9.05 7.40
C PRO A 32 19.21 9.23 7.58
N GLU A 33 18.44 8.86 6.55
CA GLU A 33 16.99 8.87 6.56
C GLU A 33 16.47 7.43 6.54
N LEU A 34 15.52 7.12 7.41
CA LEU A 34 14.80 5.85 7.44
C LEU A 34 13.32 6.11 7.16
N THR A 35 12.79 5.52 6.09
CA THR A 35 11.37 5.61 5.75
C THR A 35 10.70 4.26 5.92
N LEU A 36 9.70 4.21 6.79
CA LEU A 36 8.80 3.08 6.95
C LEU A 36 7.52 3.34 6.18
N THR A 37 7.10 2.40 5.35
CA THR A 37 5.83 2.45 4.61
C THR A 37 5.01 1.22 4.95
N LEU A 38 3.76 1.44 5.33
CA LEU A 38 2.75 0.40 5.54
C LEU A 38 1.58 0.70 4.62
N SER A 39 1.20 -0.24 3.78
CA SER A 39 0.05 -0.10 2.88
C SER A 39 -0.89 -1.30 3.04
N CYS A 40 -2.18 -1.02 3.15
CA CYS A 40 -3.26 -1.99 3.21
C CYS A 40 -4.20 -1.69 2.05
N ASN A 41 -4.18 -2.55 1.03
CA ASN A 41 -5.13 -2.45 -0.07
C ASN A 41 -6.34 -3.33 0.24
N ASN A 42 -7.51 -2.88 -0.20
CA ASN A 42 -8.77 -3.54 0.03
C ASN A 42 -9.00 -3.86 1.52
N ILE A 43 -9.01 -2.82 2.35
CA ILE A 43 -9.12 -2.92 3.82
C ILE A 43 -10.33 -3.75 4.25
N PHE A 44 -11.44 -3.62 3.52
CA PHE A 44 -12.71 -4.30 3.79
C PHE A 44 -12.83 -5.68 3.13
N ASP A 45 -11.78 -6.15 2.46
CA ASP A 45 -11.74 -7.43 1.76
C ASP A 45 -12.94 -7.61 0.80
N GLN A 46 -13.31 -6.54 0.11
CA GLN A 46 -14.43 -6.53 -0.81
C GLN A 46 -14.07 -7.35 -2.05
N PRO A 47 -14.83 -8.41 -2.40
CA PRO A 47 -14.62 -9.12 -3.65
C PRO A 47 -15.04 -8.24 -4.82
N TYR A 48 -14.18 -8.12 -5.82
CA TYR A 48 -14.47 -7.34 -7.01
C TYR A 48 -13.91 -8.02 -8.27
N GLN A 49 -14.49 -7.65 -9.40
CA GLN A 49 -14.11 -8.14 -10.72
C GLN A 49 -13.98 -6.94 -11.64
N ILE A 50 -12.84 -6.82 -12.31
CA ILE A 50 -12.65 -5.85 -13.40
C ILE A 50 -13.05 -6.50 -14.73
N VAL A 51 -12.71 -7.78 -14.90
CA VAL A 51 -13.08 -8.62 -16.02
C VAL A 51 -13.94 -9.76 -15.49
N GLN A 52 -15.02 -10.08 -16.19
CA GLN A 52 -15.94 -11.13 -15.78
C GLN A 52 -15.21 -12.47 -15.63
N GLY A 53 -15.46 -13.15 -14.51
CA GLY A 53 -14.82 -14.44 -14.21
C GLY A 53 -13.36 -14.34 -13.77
N TYR A 54 -12.81 -13.12 -13.64
CA TYR A 54 -11.48 -12.89 -13.10
C TYR A 54 -11.58 -12.14 -11.76
N PRO A 55 -11.66 -12.88 -10.63
CA PRO A 55 -11.68 -12.27 -9.31
C PRO A 55 -10.35 -11.60 -9.05
N MET A 56 -10.41 -10.32 -8.70
CA MET A 56 -9.22 -9.57 -8.33
C MET A 56 -8.78 -9.90 -6.90
N PRO A 57 -7.52 -9.61 -6.53
CA PRO A 57 -7.01 -9.88 -5.19
C PRO A 57 -7.85 -9.21 -4.11
N GLY A 58 -8.07 -9.95 -3.02
CA GLY A 58 -8.72 -9.46 -1.80
C GLY A 58 -7.81 -8.50 -1.03
N ARG A 59 -7.86 -8.55 0.30
CA ARG A 59 -7.00 -7.74 1.16
C ARG A 59 -5.52 -8.04 0.96
N SER A 60 -4.71 -7.02 0.73
CA SER A 60 -3.26 -7.14 0.66
C SER A 60 -2.57 -6.18 1.64
N LEU A 61 -1.58 -6.68 2.37
CA LEU A 61 -0.74 -5.88 3.27
C LEU A 61 0.68 -5.82 2.71
N LEU A 62 1.22 -4.61 2.63
CA LEU A 62 2.55 -4.33 2.14
C LEU A 62 3.28 -3.53 3.21
N ALA A 63 4.50 -3.96 3.56
CA ALA A 63 5.40 -3.24 4.43
C ALA A 63 6.71 -2.98 3.68
N GLY A 64 7.20 -1.75 3.72
CA GLY A 64 8.43 -1.31 3.09
C GLY A 64 9.30 -0.57 4.09
N ILE A 65 10.60 -0.83 4.01
CA ILE A 65 11.62 -0.13 4.78
C ILE A 65 12.63 0.38 3.75
N ASP A 66 12.83 1.70 3.72
CA ASP A 66 13.80 2.36 2.87
C ASP A 66 14.83 3.07 3.77
N TYR A 67 16.11 2.93 3.43
CA TYR A 67 17.23 3.51 4.17
C TYR A 67 18.14 4.24 3.20
N ARG A 68 18.31 5.55 3.43
CA ARG A 68 19.12 6.44 2.59
C ARG A 68 20.29 6.97 3.43
N PHE A 69 21.50 6.81 2.89
CA PHE A 69 22.78 7.14 3.53
C PHE A 69 23.48 8.33 2.87
#